data_AF-A0A7S1G4I8-F1
#
_entry.id   AF-A0A7S1G4I8-F1
#
_cell.length_a   1.000
_cell.length_b   1.000
_cell.length_c   1.000
_cell.angle_alpha   90.00
_cell.angle_beta   90.00
_cell.angle_gamma   90.00
#
_symmetry.space_group_name_H-M   'P 1'
#
loop_
_entity.id
_entity.type
_entity.pdbx_description
1 polymer ?
#
loop_
_entity_poly.entity_id
_entity_poly.type
_entity_poly.pdbx_seq_one_letter_code
_entity_poly.pdbx_strand_id
1 'polypeptide(L)'
;WACRMRRGGIQAARVFATARGTRSSARVSPGVRRTVHGVGIGAASISPLRQRRAASPRVAQRARGASAALLVLTTSSLSLVAGLRAASTAGISTTCTADGACLAMAETGGGAGGGGAAGAGERSGVRYMGQQESKDIDVELMSTPGFSIDQLMELAGLSVAAAVRAAYPPDSHRRVFVVVGPGNNGGDGLVAARHLALFGYEPRIYYPKRPRRDDAARLFGNLVFQCESFSIPFVDAMPSAEELRGGADLVLDAIFGFSFSGEMRAPFDTVVATLREAGVPIASIDVPSGWDVEGGNVRGDGLEPDMLVSLTAPKALAVHFKGTYHYLGGRFVPPALAEKYRLNLPEYPGADQVVLLPKVEAPTSGL
;
A
#
# COMPACT_ATOMS: atom_id res chain seq x y z
N TRP A 1 -15.83 24.57 47.37
CA TRP A 1 -16.42 23.26 47.68
C TRP A 1 -15.33 22.19 47.55
N ALA A 2 -14.49 21.87 48.53
CA ALA A 2 -14.51 22.03 50.00
C ALA A 2 -15.45 21.08 50.78
N CYS A 3 -14.98 19.84 51.04
CA CYS A 3 -15.04 19.03 52.29
C CYS A 3 -14.78 17.55 51.91
N ARG A 4 -13.76 16.80 52.34
CA ARG A 4 -12.98 16.67 53.60
C ARG A 4 -13.69 15.88 54.71
N MET A 5 -13.05 14.78 55.12
CA MET A 5 -13.04 14.08 56.45
C MET A 5 -13.93 12.81 56.58
N ARG A 6 -13.55 11.73 57.29
CA ARG A 6 -12.38 11.45 58.19
C ARG A 6 -12.17 9.92 58.49
N ARG A 7 -10.90 9.51 58.65
CA ARG A 7 -10.28 8.58 59.65
C ARG A 7 -10.75 7.11 59.88
N GLY A 8 -9.74 6.24 59.99
CA GLY A 8 -9.64 5.02 60.83
C GLY A 8 -8.89 3.87 60.10
N GLY A 9 -7.88 3.16 60.64
CA GLY A 9 -7.08 3.37 61.85
C GLY A 9 -6.16 2.16 62.19
N ILE A 10 -4.82 2.37 62.21
CA ILE A 10 -3.82 1.75 63.11
C ILE A 10 -3.42 0.23 62.97
N GLN A 11 -2.13 0.01 62.62
CA GLN A 11 -1.19 -1.10 63.02
C GLN A 11 -1.48 -2.58 62.61
N ALA A 12 -0.49 -3.48 62.41
CA ALA A 12 0.98 -3.39 62.52
C ALA A 12 1.77 -4.34 61.57
N ALA A 13 2.99 -3.88 61.25
CA ALA A 13 4.22 -4.54 60.81
C ALA A 13 4.35 -6.08 60.59
N ARG A 14 5.05 -6.42 59.49
CA ARG A 14 6.31 -7.19 59.55
C ARG A 14 7.28 -6.74 58.43
N VAL A 15 8.56 -6.55 58.77
CA VAL A 15 9.65 -6.06 57.90
C VAL A 15 10.92 -6.89 58.16
N PHE A 16 11.86 -6.82 57.21
CA PHE A 16 13.24 -7.35 57.11
C PHE A 16 13.36 -8.50 56.08
N ALA A 17 13.89 -8.32 54.86
CA ALA A 17 15.13 -7.64 54.38
C ALA A 17 16.41 -8.35 54.87
N THR A 18 17.48 -8.61 54.11
CA THR A 18 17.88 -8.52 52.69
C THR A 18 19.30 -9.11 52.65
N ALA A 19 19.75 -9.55 51.47
CA ALA A 19 21.07 -10.10 51.21
C ALA A 19 22.30 -9.31 51.73
N ARG A 20 23.42 -10.04 51.91
CA ARG A 20 24.78 -9.60 51.53
C ARG A 20 25.75 -10.80 51.52
N GLY A 21 26.80 -10.73 50.71
CA GLY A 21 27.86 -11.75 50.66
C GLY A 21 29.25 -11.13 50.51
N THR A 22 30.30 -11.92 50.75
CA THR A 22 31.72 -11.56 50.55
C THR A 22 32.56 -12.80 50.21
N ARG A 23 33.75 -12.59 49.64
CA ARG A 23 34.64 -13.61 49.04
C ARG A 23 35.69 -14.17 50.01
N SER A 24 36.22 -15.36 49.72
CA SER A 24 37.64 -15.73 49.92
C SER A 24 38.05 -16.89 49.00
N SER A 25 39.35 -17.21 48.89
CA SER A 25 39.97 -17.89 47.73
C SER A 25 41.01 -18.99 48.04
N ALA A 26 41.07 -20.04 47.21
CA ALA A 26 42.27 -20.86 46.88
C ALA A 26 41.97 -21.70 45.60
N ARG A 27 42.70 -21.59 44.47
CA ARG A 27 43.85 -22.43 44.00
C ARG A 27 43.66 -23.95 44.24
N VAL A 28 43.83 -24.88 43.30
CA VAL A 28 44.96 -25.12 42.34
C VAL A 28 44.47 -25.88 41.06
N SER A 29 45.20 -25.78 39.93
CA SER A 29 45.00 -26.49 38.63
C SER A 29 46.17 -27.48 38.35
N PRO A 30 46.36 -28.11 37.16
CA PRO A 30 45.46 -28.50 36.05
C PRO A 30 45.63 -29.99 35.62
N GLY A 31 44.92 -30.46 34.57
CA GLY A 31 45.17 -31.77 33.95
C GLY A 31 44.67 -31.87 32.50
N VAL A 32 45.56 -32.22 31.57
CA VAL A 32 45.32 -32.25 30.10
C VAL A 32 45.38 -33.70 29.58
N ARG A 33 44.51 -34.08 28.61
CA ARG A 33 44.87 -34.94 27.44
C ARG A 33 43.76 -35.05 26.37
N ARG A 34 44.18 -35.26 25.13
CA ARG A 34 43.38 -35.56 23.93
C ARG A 34 43.51 -37.05 23.55
N THR A 35 42.46 -37.61 22.93
CA THR A 35 42.42 -38.73 21.95
C THR A 35 40.95 -38.79 21.46
N VAL A 36 40.51 -38.85 20.19
CA VAL A 36 40.99 -39.36 18.88
C VAL A 36 40.59 -40.83 18.57
N HIS A 37 39.83 -40.97 17.48
CA HIS A 37 39.39 -42.15 16.70
C HIS A 37 38.33 -43.14 17.24
N GLY A 38 37.48 -43.58 16.30
CA GLY A 38 36.48 -44.65 16.46
C GLY A 38 35.45 -44.67 15.32
N VAL A 39 35.71 -45.42 14.25
CA VAL A 39 34.77 -45.68 13.13
C VAL A 39 34.31 -47.14 13.19
N GLY A 40 33.02 -47.39 12.94
CA GLY A 40 32.38 -48.71 12.76
C GLY A 40 30.87 -48.50 12.69
N ILE A 41 30.13 -48.67 11.58
CA ILE A 41 29.99 -49.79 10.63
C ILE A 41 29.29 -51.01 11.23
N GLY A 42 28.10 -51.33 10.69
CA GLY A 42 27.31 -52.55 10.93
C GLY A 42 26.05 -52.33 11.78
N ALA A 43 24.90 -52.96 11.52
CA ALA A 43 24.48 -53.83 10.39
C ALA A 43 22.94 -54.00 10.39
N ALA A 44 22.41 -54.78 9.44
CA ALA A 44 21.01 -55.23 9.26
C ALA A 44 19.99 -54.12 8.83
N SER A 45 19.34 -54.11 7.65
CA SER A 45 18.84 -55.12 6.68
C SER A 45 17.36 -55.54 6.89
N ILE A 46 16.74 -55.94 5.78
CA ILE A 46 15.41 -56.59 5.61
C ILE A 46 14.19 -55.65 5.44
N SER A 47 13.87 -55.38 4.17
CA SER A 47 12.52 -55.07 3.61
C SER A 47 11.73 -56.40 3.38
N PRO A 48 10.52 -56.49 2.76
CA PRO A 48 9.70 -55.46 2.10
C PRO A 48 8.14 -55.58 2.24
N LEU A 49 7.45 -54.62 1.61
CA LEU A 49 6.15 -54.71 0.89
C LEU A 49 5.10 -55.80 1.24
N ARG A 50 3.85 -55.37 1.49
CA ARG A 50 2.67 -56.10 1.02
C ARG A 50 1.45 -55.21 0.72
N GLN A 51 1.02 -55.19 -0.55
CA GLN A 51 -0.30 -54.67 -0.96
C GLN A 51 -1.41 -55.70 -0.73
N ARG A 52 -2.65 -55.27 -0.48
CA ARG A 52 -3.89 -55.95 -0.95
C ARG A 52 -5.00 -54.93 -1.28
N ARG A 53 -5.90 -55.34 -2.19
CA ARG A 53 -6.99 -54.56 -2.82
C ARG A 53 -8.39 -54.92 -2.27
N ALA A 54 -9.41 -54.21 -2.78
CA ALA A 54 -10.86 -54.51 -2.88
C ALA A 54 -11.76 -53.66 -1.96
N ALA A 55 -12.98 -53.21 -2.33
CA ALA A 55 -13.68 -53.12 -3.63
C ALA A 55 -14.81 -52.06 -3.57
N SER A 56 -15.42 -51.69 -4.71
CA SER A 56 -16.54 -50.74 -4.82
C SER A 56 -17.93 -51.41 -4.69
N PRO A 57 -19.01 -50.60 -4.60
CA PRO A 57 -20.27 -50.91 -5.28
C PRO A 57 -20.78 -49.82 -6.27
N ARG A 58 -21.67 -50.24 -7.18
CA ARG A 58 -22.55 -49.43 -8.07
C ARG A 58 -24.03 -49.72 -7.68
N VAL A 59 -25.14 -49.25 -8.27
CA VAL A 59 -25.54 -48.59 -9.55
C VAL A 59 -26.71 -47.62 -9.18
N ALA A 60 -26.98 -46.45 -9.77
CA ALA A 60 -27.67 -46.24 -11.06
C ALA A 60 -27.79 -44.73 -11.36
N GLN A 61 -27.47 -44.21 -12.56
CA GLN A 61 -28.24 -44.25 -13.82
C GLN A 61 -29.56 -43.45 -13.85
N ARG A 62 -29.52 -42.27 -14.50
CA ARG A 62 -30.43 -41.96 -15.62
C ARG A 62 -29.82 -40.90 -16.54
N ALA A 63 -29.86 -41.17 -17.84
CA ALA A 63 -29.40 -40.28 -18.90
C ALA A 63 -30.51 -40.06 -19.94
N ARG A 64 -30.69 -38.81 -20.36
CA ARG A 64 -31.23 -38.35 -21.66
C ARG A 64 -30.61 -36.96 -21.89
N GLY A 65 -29.97 -36.62 -23.00
CA GLY A 65 -29.76 -37.35 -24.25
C GLY A 65 -30.47 -36.66 -25.42
N ALA A 66 -29.81 -35.68 -26.04
CA ALA A 66 -30.04 -35.22 -27.41
C ALA A 66 -28.84 -34.39 -27.87
N SER A 67 -28.25 -34.76 -29.01
CA SER A 67 -27.22 -34.00 -29.71
C SER A 67 -27.75 -33.67 -31.09
N ALA A 68 -27.55 -32.44 -31.60
CA ALA A 68 -27.79 -32.13 -33.01
C ALA A 68 -27.06 -30.87 -33.50
N ALA A 69 -26.47 -31.01 -34.69
CA ALA A 69 -26.33 -29.98 -35.72
C ALA A 69 -25.56 -28.68 -35.42
N LEU A 70 -24.26 -28.74 -35.72
CA LEU A 70 -23.56 -27.68 -36.45
C LEU A 70 -24.36 -27.30 -37.71
N LEU A 71 -24.71 -26.02 -37.89
CA LEU A 71 -25.18 -25.50 -39.17
C LEU A 71 -24.49 -24.15 -39.47
N VAL A 72 -23.61 -24.18 -40.46
CA VAL A 72 -23.05 -22.96 -41.07
C VAL A 72 -24.08 -22.42 -42.06
N LEU A 73 -24.52 -21.18 -41.87
CA LEU A 73 -25.28 -20.44 -42.87
C LEU A 73 -24.59 -19.12 -43.19
N THR A 74 -23.81 -19.16 -44.27
CA THR A 74 -23.41 -17.97 -45.01
C THR A 74 -24.58 -17.50 -45.89
N THR A 75 -25.03 -16.27 -45.73
CA THR A 75 -25.75 -15.56 -46.80
C THR A 75 -25.29 -14.12 -46.88
N SER A 76 -24.71 -13.77 -48.02
CA SER A 76 -24.43 -12.39 -48.41
C SER A 76 -25.65 -11.76 -49.09
N SER A 77 -25.64 -10.42 -49.14
CA SER A 77 -26.13 -9.59 -50.25
C SER A 77 -27.46 -8.83 -50.09
N LEU A 78 -27.41 -7.61 -50.66
CA LEU A 78 -28.49 -6.79 -51.22
C LEU A 78 -29.31 -5.88 -50.29
N SER A 79 -28.75 -4.68 -50.15
CA SER A 79 -29.40 -3.37 -50.25
C SER A 79 -30.87 -3.34 -50.73
N LEU A 80 -31.68 -2.50 -50.07
CA LEU A 80 -32.69 -1.71 -50.78
C LEU A 80 -32.69 -0.26 -50.29
N VAL A 81 -32.59 0.67 -51.23
CA VAL A 81 -32.64 2.12 -51.01
C VAL A 81 -33.93 2.66 -51.60
N ALA A 82 -34.81 3.19 -50.75
CA ALA A 82 -35.83 4.21 -51.06
C ALA A 82 -36.51 4.61 -49.73
N GLY A 83 -36.80 5.86 -49.39
CA GLY A 83 -36.59 7.11 -50.12
C GLY A 83 -37.88 7.93 -50.23
N LEU A 84 -37.99 9.02 -49.45
CA LEU A 84 -38.63 10.33 -49.72
C LEU A 84 -38.69 11.10 -48.37
N ARG A 85 -38.01 12.25 -48.22
CA ARG A 85 -38.46 13.64 -48.49
C ARG A 85 -39.58 14.14 -47.55
N ALA A 86 -39.60 15.38 -47.06
CA ALA A 86 -38.63 16.50 -47.00
C ALA A 86 -39.15 17.49 -45.90
N ALA A 87 -38.32 18.25 -45.18
CA ALA A 87 -37.91 19.66 -45.42
C ALA A 87 -37.61 20.27 -44.02
N SER A 88 -36.94 21.42 -43.79
CA SER A 88 -36.40 22.46 -44.67
C SER A 88 -35.20 23.19 -44.03
N THR A 89 -34.18 23.49 -44.83
CA THR A 89 -33.32 24.70 -44.81
C THR A 89 -32.83 25.33 -43.48
N ALA A 90 -31.51 25.24 -43.25
CA ALA A 90 -30.63 26.41 -43.14
C ALA A 90 -29.22 26.05 -43.66
N GLY A 91 -28.66 26.84 -44.60
CA GLY A 91 -27.23 26.80 -44.94
C GLY A 91 -26.39 27.43 -43.82
N ILE A 92 -25.06 27.32 -43.80
CA ILE A 92 -24.15 27.70 -44.89
C ILE A 92 -22.88 26.80 -44.93
N SER A 93 -22.52 26.43 -46.16
CA SER A 93 -21.21 26.05 -46.72
C SER A 93 -19.99 25.84 -45.79
N THR A 94 -19.48 24.61 -45.77
CA THR A 94 -18.07 24.30 -45.46
C THR A 94 -17.19 24.52 -46.69
N THR A 95 -16.11 25.29 -46.54
CA THR A 95 -15.00 25.33 -47.51
C THR A 95 -13.69 25.08 -46.80
N CYS A 96 -12.99 24.00 -47.17
CA CYS A 96 -11.63 23.74 -46.72
C CYS A 96 -10.65 24.49 -47.62
N THR A 97 -9.73 25.26 -47.03
CA THR A 97 -8.49 25.70 -47.68
C THR A 97 -7.31 25.27 -46.84
N ALA A 98 -6.19 24.97 -47.50
CA ALA A 98 -4.93 24.66 -46.82
C ALA A 98 -4.37 25.91 -46.10
N ASP A 99 -3.39 25.65 -45.24
CA ASP A 99 -2.58 26.59 -44.47
C ASP A 99 -3.24 27.32 -43.28
N GLY A 100 -2.84 26.88 -42.08
CA GLY A 100 -2.25 27.78 -41.07
C GLY A 100 -3.15 28.76 -40.28
N ALA A 101 -3.27 28.47 -38.98
CA ALA A 101 -3.64 29.40 -37.90
C ALA A 101 -5.09 29.95 -37.84
N CYS A 102 -5.89 29.36 -36.96
CA CYS A 102 -7.10 30.02 -36.43
C CYS A 102 -6.74 30.93 -35.24
N LEU A 103 -6.71 32.24 -35.44
CA LEU A 103 -7.00 33.20 -34.37
C LEU A 103 -8.51 33.45 -34.34
N ALA A 104 -9.17 33.09 -33.25
CA ALA A 104 -10.54 33.50 -32.97
C ALA A 104 -10.52 34.79 -32.14
N MET A 105 -10.72 35.94 -32.80
CA MET A 105 -11.03 37.19 -32.12
C MET A 105 -12.51 37.18 -31.72
N ALA A 106 -12.81 37.32 -30.43
CA ALA A 106 -14.16 37.54 -29.93
C ALA A 106 -14.35 39.05 -29.65
N GLU A 107 -15.39 39.66 -30.24
CA GLU A 107 -15.66 41.08 -30.06
C GLU A 107 -16.22 41.41 -28.67
N THR A 108 -15.93 42.62 -28.20
CA THR A 108 -16.27 43.13 -26.87
C THR A 108 -17.72 43.61 -26.77
N GLY A 109 -18.54 42.93 -25.96
CA GLY A 109 -19.84 43.43 -25.50
C GLY A 109 -19.76 44.00 -24.09
N GLY A 110 -19.84 45.33 -23.94
CA GLY A 110 -19.78 46.00 -22.64
C GLY A 110 -21.10 45.97 -21.86
N GLY A 111 -21.05 45.63 -20.58
CA GLY A 111 -22.17 45.72 -19.64
C GLY A 111 -21.67 45.98 -18.22
N ALA A 112 -21.95 47.17 -17.67
CA ALA A 112 -21.46 47.57 -16.36
C ALA A 112 -22.31 47.00 -15.22
N GLY A 113 -21.66 46.39 -14.22
CA GLY A 113 -22.29 45.91 -12.99
C GLY A 113 -21.23 45.74 -11.90
N GLY A 114 -21.17 46.69 -10.96
CA GLY A 114 -20.13 46.72 -9.93
C GLY A 114 -20.36 45.68 -8.83
N GLY A 115 -19.36 44.83 -8.60
CA GLY A 115 -19.25 43.93 -7.45
C GLY A 115 -17.77 43.67 -7.18
N GLY A 116 -17.30 43.92 -5.97
CA GLY A 116 -15.86 44.01 -5.68
C GLY A 116 -15.09 42.72 -5.99
N ALA A 117 -14.10 42.82 -6.86
CA ALA A 117 -13.12 41.76 -7.09
C ALA A 117 -12.20 41.61 -5.86
N ALA A 118 -12.64 40.82 -4.88
CA ALA A 118 -11.73 40.22 -3.92
C ALA A 118 -10.89 39.19 -4.67
N GLY A 119 -9.65 39.54 -4.99
CA GLY A 119 -8.73 38.65 -5.70
C GLY A 119 -8.48 37.38 -4.90
N ALA A 120 -9.17 36.30 -5.27
CA ALA A 120 -8.81 34.95 -4.85
C ALA A 120 -7.53 34.57 -5.60
N GLY A 121 -6.38 34.94 -5.04
CA GLY A 121 -5.10 34.41 -5.50
C GLY A 121 -5.15 32.89 -5.42
N GLU A 122 -4.99 32.21 -6.55
CA GLU A 122 -4.89 30.76 -6.61
C GLU A 122 -3.77 30.34 -5.65
N ARG A 123 -4.13 29.54 -4.64
CA ARG A 123 -3.12 28.91 -3.79
C ARG A 123 -2.49 27.79 -4.59
N SER A 124 -1.42 28.13 -5.31
CA SER A 124 -0.63 27.22 -6.14
C SER A 124 0.03 26.14 -5.30
N GLY A 125 -0.68 25.02 -5.10
CA GLY A 125 -0.21 23.89 -4.33
C GLY A 125 -1.32 22.88 -4.06
N VAL A 126 -0.96 21.60 -4.10
CA VAL A 126 -1.84 20.49 -3.70
C VAL A 126 -2.26 20.66 -2.24
N ARG A 127 -3.53 20.37 -1.93
CA ARG A 127 -4.04 20.48 -0.57
C ARG A 127 -3.63 19.27 0.26
N TYR A 128 -3.20 19.54 1.49
CA TYR A 128 -2.87 18.53 2.49
C TYR A 128 -4.10 18.32 3.40
N MET A 129 -4.49 17.07 3.62
CA MET A 129 -5.76 16.69 4.27
C MET A 129 -5.55 16.23 5.72
N GLY A 130 -6.48 16.58 6.60
CA GLY A 130 -6.54 16.02 7.96
C GLY A 130 -7.00 14.56 7.97
N GLN A 131 -6.87 13.89 9.12
CA GLN A 131 -7.23 12.48 9.24
C GLN A 131 -8.74 12.25 9.01
N GLN A 132 -9.60 13.13 9.54
CA GLN A 132 -11.05 12.98 9.39
C GLN A 132 -11.49 13.22 7.94
N GLU A 133 -10.99 14.27 7.29
CA GLU A 133 -11.30 14.58 5.89
C GLU A 133 -10.89 13.43 4.95
N SER A 134 -9.75 12.78 5.22
CA SER A 134 -9.31 11.59 4.50
C SER A 134 -10.30 10.41 4.67
N LYS A 135 -10.86 10.21 5.87
CA LYS A 135 -11.89 9.18 6.12
C LYS A 135 -13.19 9.49 5.39
N ASP A 136 -13.60 10.77 5.37
CA ASP A 136 -14.84 11.20 4.72
C ASP A 136 -14.78 10.99 3.21
N ILE A 137 -13.63 11.27 2.59
CA ILE A 137 -13.37 11.03 1.15
C ILE A 137 -13.42 9.53 0.82
N ASP A 138 -12.77 8.68 1.61
CA ASP A 138 -12.81 7.22 1.43
C ASP A 138 -14.25 6.69 1.53
N VAL A 139 -15.03 7.18 2.50
CA VAL A 139 -16.45 6.83 2.66
C VAL A 139 -17.29 7.26 1.46
N GLU A 140 -17.04 8.43 0.89
CA GLU A 140 -17.77 8.90 -0.30
C GLU A 140 -17.39 8.13 -1.56
N LEU A 141 -16.10 7.85 -1.78
CA LEU A 141 -15.62 7.02 -2.90
C LEU A 141 -16.21 5.61 -2.89
N MET A 142 -16.40 5.02 -1.70
CA MET A 142 -16.96 3.68 -1.51
C MET A 142 -18.48 3.68 -1.21
N SER A 143 -19.13 4.84 -1.20
CA SER A 143 -20.58 4.93 -1.02
C SER A 143 -21.31 4.34 -2.24
N THR A 144 -22.55 3.88 -2.08
CA THR A 144 -23.29 3.25 -3.19
C THR A 144 -24.19 4.26 -3.91
N PRO A 145 -24.10 4.42 -5.24
CA PRO A 145 -23.17 3.78 -6.18
C PRO A 145 -21.77 4.40 -6.16
N GLY A 146 -20.73 3.57 -6.22
CA GLY A 146 -19.32 3.99 -6.12
C GLY A 146 -18.35 2.82 -6.32
N PHE A 147 -17.09 3.00 -5.91
CA PHE A 147 -16.03 2.01 -6.08
C PHE A 147 -16.10 0.87 -5.05
N SER A 148 -15.65 -0.33 -5.43
CA SER A 148 -15.30 -1.35 -4.44
C SER A 148 -13.92 -1.08 -3.84
N ILE A 149 -13.70 -1.56 -2.61
CA ILE A 149 -12.39 -1.51 -1.94
C ILE A 149 -11.30 -2.18 -2.79
N ASP A 150 -11.63 -3.29 -3.45
CA ASP A 150 -10.75 -4.03 -4.36
C ASP A 150 -10.36 -3.22 -5.62
N GLN A 151 -11.24 -2.36 -6.15
CA GLN A 151 -10.89 -1.45 -7.25
C GLN A 151 -9.92 -0.36 -6.81
N LEU A 152 -10.19 0.30 -5.68
CA LEU A 152 -9.32 1.38 -5.18
C LEU A 152 -7.95 0.84 -4.78
N MET A 153 -7.90 -0.31 -4.10
CA MET A 153 -6.68 -0.98 -3.65
C MET A 153 -5.81 -1.46 -4.83
N GLU A 154 -6.42 -1.96 -5.92
CA GLU A 154 -5.68 -2.35 -7.13
C GLU A 154 -4.99 -1.14 -7.77
N LEU A 155 -5.70 0.00 -7.87
CA LEU A 155 -5.17 1.24 -8.44
C LEU A 155 -4.13 1.91 -7.52
N ALA A 156 -4.34 1.86 -6.21
CA ALA A 156 -3.42 2.36 -5.20
C ALA A 156 -2.09 1.60 -5.22
N GLY A 157 -2.11 0.27 -5.13
CA GLY A 157 -0.90 -0.55 -5.17
C GLY A 157 -0.18 -0.51 -6.53
N LEU A 158 -0.92 -0.38 -7.64
CA LEU A 158 -0.31 -0.08 -8.96
C LEU A 158 0.41 1.27 -8.96
N SER A 159 -0.20 2.30 -8.35
CA SER A 159 0.43 3.63 -8.22
C SER A 159 1.71 3.55 -7.38
N VAL A 160 1.69 2.82 -6.26
CA VAL A 160 2.90 2.58 -5.44
C VAL A 160 4.01 1.90 -6.23
N ALA A 161 3.70 0.82 -6.96
CA ALA A 161 4.67 0.13 -7.80
C ALA A 161 5.23 1.04 -8.92
N ALA A 162 4.40 1.92 -9.49
CA ALA A 162 4.83 2.90 -10.49
C ALA A 162 5.76 3.98 -9.90
N ALA A 163 5.46 4.52 -8.71
CA ALA A 163 6.35 5.46 -8.02
C ALA A 163 7.71 4.83 -7.70
N VAL A 164 7.72 3.62 -7.14
CA VAL A 164 8.95 2.85 -6.90
C VAL A 164 9.72 2.63 -8.21
N ARG A 165 9.03 2.27 -9.30
CA ARG A 165 9.66 2.06 -10.61
C ARG A 165 10.29 3.33 -11.20
N ALA A 166 9.72 4.50 -10.91
CA ALA A 166 10.22 5.79 -11.37
C ALA A 166 11.47 6.25 -10.62
N ALA A 167 11.52 6.10 -9.29
CA ALA A 167 12.65 6.58 -8.48
C ALA A 167 13.78 5.56 -8.28
N TYR A 168 13.46 4.26 -8.22
CA TYR A 168 14.40 3.19 -7.86
C TYR A 168 14.43 2.10 -8.95
N PRO A 169 15.10 2.31 -10.10
CA PRO A 169 15.09 1.35 -11.21
C PRO A 169 15.54 -0.07 -10.79
N PRO A 170 14.96 -1.13 -11.38
CA PRO A 170 15.21 -2.51 -10.96
C PRO A 170 16.65 -2.96 -11.21
N ASP A 171 17.39 -2.29 -12.10
CA ASP A 171 18.81 -2.57 -12.37
C ASP A 171 19.72 -2.22 -11.18
N SER A 172 19.27 -1.34 -10.27
CA SER A 172 20.00 -0.92 -9.08
C SER A 172 19.29 -1.21 -7.76
N HIS A 173 17.97 -1.37 -7.77
CA HIS A 173 17.15 -1.60 -6.57
C HIS A 173 16.25 -2.84 -6.71
N ARG A 174 16.81 -3.94 -7.21
CA ARG A 174 16.03 -5.12 -7.61
C ARG A 174 15.26 -5.77 -6.45
N ARG A 175 15.88 -5.88 -5.28
CA ARG A 175 15.40 -6.68 -4.15
C ARG A 175 14.57 -5.82 -3.21
N VAL A 176 13.25 -5.99 -3.24
CA VAL A 176 12.32 -5.17 -2.45
C VAL A 176 11.79 -5.97 -1.26
N PHE A 177 12.03 -5.50 -0.03
CA PHE A 177 11.45 -6.12 1.16
C PHE A 177 10.15 -5.41 1.56
N VAL A 178 9.02 -6.08 1.38
CA VAL A 178 7.68 -5.51 1.60
C VAL A 178 7.16 -5.92 2.97
N VAL A 179 6.88 -4.94 3.83
CA VAL A 179 6.42 -5.16 5.20
C VAL A 179 4.93 -4.83 5.30
N VAL A 180 4.11 -5.87 5.41
CA VAL A 180 2.65 -5.80 5.24
C VAL A 180 1.94 -5.73 6.60
N GLY A 181 1.15 -4.68 6.78
CA GLY A 181 0.29 -4.47 7.95
C GLY A 181 -1.07 -5.17 7.88
N PRO A 182 -1.88 -5.09 8.95
CA PRO A 182 -3.11 -5.86 9.09
C PRO A 182 -4.35 -5.23 8.42
N GLY A 183 -4.23 -4.01 7.87
CA GLY A 183 -5.34 -3.24 7.27
C GLY A 183 -5.05 -2.82 5.82
N ASN A 184 -5.85 -1.88 5.30
CA ASN A 184 -5.85 -1.51 3.87
C ASN A 184 -4.45 -1.19 3.31
N ASN A 185 -3.61 -0.43 4.03
CA ASN A 185 -2.23 -0.12 3.61
C ASN A 185 -1.39 -1.37 3.32
N GLY A 186 -1.63 -2.46 4.05
CA GLY A 186 -1.01 -3.76 3.77
C GLY A 186 -1.56 -4.43 2.52
N GLY A 187 -2.85 -4.25 2.23
CA GLY A 187 -3.46 -4.67 0.97
C GLY A 187 -2.85 -3.95 -0.23
N ASP A 188 -2.68 -2.62 -0.12
CA ASP A 188 -1.97 -1.81 -1.11
C ASP A 188 -0.53 -2.31 -1.30
N GLY A 189 0.16 -2.68 -0.22
CA GLY A 189 1.48 -3.32 -0.25
C GLY A 189 1.52 -4.69 -0.95
N LEU A 190 0.49 -5.53 -0.78
CA LEU A 190 0.38 -6.82 -1.49
C LEU A 190 0.16 -6.61 -2.99
N VAL A 191 -0.73 -5.67 -3.37
CA VAL A 191 -0.93 -5.28 -4.77
C VAL A 191 0.36 -4.71 -5.37
N ALA A 192 1.04 -3.82 -4.65
CA ALA A 192 2.31 -3.24 -5.07
C ALA A 192 3.38 -4.32 -5.26
N ALA A 193 3.51 -5.29 -4.35
CA ALA A 193 4.44 -6.40 -4.49
C ALA A 193 4.19 -7.21 -5.77
N ARG A 194 2.93 -7.49 -6.11
CA ARG A 194 2.56 -8.17 -7.37
C ARG A 194 2.96 -7.37 -8.61
N HIS A 195 2.69 -6.06 -8.64
CA HIS A 195 3.09 -5.21 -9.77
C HIS A 195 4.61 -5.01 -9.86
N LEU A 196 5.32 -4.95 -8.73
CA LEU A 196 6.78 -4.92 -8.71
C LEU A 196 7.41 -6.19 -9.32
N ALA A 197 6.86 -7.37 -9.03
CA ALA A 197 7.30 -8.60 -9.71
C ALA A 197 7.11 -8.52 -11.25
N LEU A 198 5.97 -7.97 -11.71
CA LEU A 198 5.72 -7.72 -13.14
C LEU A 198 6.67 -6.65 -13.74
N PHE A 199 7.15 -5.70 -12.93
CA PHE A 199 8.09 -4.65 -13.36
C PHE A 199 9.57 -5.08 -13.28
N GLY A 200 9.86 -6.34 -12.97
CA GLY A 200 11.21 -6.92 -13.00
C GLY A 200 11.98 -6.92 -11.67
N TYR A 201 11.32 -6.57 -10.57
CA TYR A 201 11.86 -6.64 -9.21
C TYR A 201 11.76 -8.07 -8.64
N GLU A 202 12.50 -8.30 -7.56
CA GLU A 202 12.46 -9.49 -6.72
C GLU A 202 11.87 -9.14 -5.34
N PRO A 203 10.53 -8.98 -5.22
CA PRO A 203 9.91 -8.69 -3.94
C PRO A 203 9.96 -9.89 -2.99
N ARG A 204 10.08 -9.62 -1.68
CA ARG A 204 9.92 -10.59 -0.59
C ARG A 204 8.98 -10.01 0.45
N ILE A 205 7.96 -10.75 0.88
CA ILE A 205 6.89 -10.21 1.73
C ILE A 205 7.00 -10.73 3.17
N TYR A 206 7.03 -9.83 4.15
CA TYR A 206 6.78 -10.16 5.56
C TYR A 206 5.37 -9.72 5.95
N TYR A 207 4.50 -10.68 6.30
CA TYR A 207 3.10 -10.41 6.63
C TYR A 207 2.66 -11.08 7.95
N PRO A 208 3.04 -10.52 9.12
CA PRO A 208 2.91 -11.19 10.42
C PRO A 208 1.49 -11.20 11.02
N LYS A 209 0.56 -10.36 10.54
CA LYS A 209 -0.79 -10.22 11.08
C LYS A 209 -1.83 -10.12 9.97
N ARG A 210 -2.30 -11.26 9.49
CA ARG A 210 -3.36 -11.36 8.47
C ARG A 210 -4.77 -11.24 9.10
N PRO A 211 -5.75 -10.55 8.48
CA PRO A 211 -7.16 -10.65 8.83
C PRO A 211 -7.63 -12.10 8.88
N ARG A 212 -8.51 -12.43 9.84
CA ARG A 212 -8.94 -13.83 10.11
C ARG A 212 -10.44 -14.07 9.97
N ARG A 213 -11.24 -13.03 9.73
CA ARG A 213 -12.70 -13.07 9.64
C ARG A 213 -13.19 -12.09 8.59
N ASP A 214 -14.46 -12.26 8.22
CA ASP A 214 -15.26 -11.32 7.43
C ASP A 214 -14.70 -11.06 6.01
N ASP A 215 -15.28 -10.12 5.27
CA ASP A 215 -14.91 -9.88 3.86
C ASP A 215 -13.45 -9.48 3.67
N ALA A 216 -12.85 -8.86 4.71
CA ALA A 216 -11.41 -8.60 4.76
C ALA A 216 -10.57 -9.89 4.65
N ALA A 217 -10.94 -10.98 5.34
CA ALA A 217 -10.21 -12.24 5.19
C ALA A 217 -10.31 -12.81 3.76
N ARG A 218 -11.43 -12.59 3.07
CA ARG A 218 -11.59 -13.00 1.66
C ARG A 218 -10.71 -12.16 0.73
N LEU A 219 -10.76 -10.84 0.85
CA LEU A 219 -9.97 -9.91 0.04
C LEU A 219 -8.46 -10.17 0.20
N PHE A 220 -7.97 -10.16 1.44
CA PHE A 220 -6.55 -10.34 1.71
C PHE A 220 -6.08 -11.77 1.42
N GLY A 221 -6.95 -12.78 1.58
CA GLY A 221 -6.68 -14.15 1.12
C GLY A 221 -6.47 -14.23 -0.40
N ASN A 222 -7.29 -13.53 -1.18
CA ASN A 222 -7.12 -13.45 -2.64
C ASN A 222 -5.81 -12.74 -3.02
N LEU A 223 -5.46 -11.64 -2.34
CA LEU A 223 -4.21 -10.90 -2.60
C LEU A 223 -2.95 -11.73 -2.28
N VAL A 224 -2.97 -12.48 -1.17
CA VAL A 224 -1.91 -13.45 -0.83
C VAL A 224 -1.80 -14.52 -1.92
N PHE A 225 -2.92 -15.15 -2.30
CA PHE A 225 -2.93 -16.18 -3.34
C PHE A 225 -2.41 -15.67 -4.69
N GLN A 226 -2.71 -14.41 -5.04
CA GLN A 226 -2.14 -13.76 -6.22
C GLN A 226 -0.62 -13.62 -6.09
N CYS A 227 -0.10 -13.08 -4.98
CA CYS A 227 1.36 -12.96 -4.76
C CYS A 227 2.07 -14.32 -4.85
N GLU A 228 1.49 -15.36 -4.24
CA GLU A 228 1.98 -16.75 -4.32
C GLU A 228 1.94 -17.28 -5.77
N SER A 229 0.89 -16.96 -6.54
CA SER A 229 0.77 -17.32 -7.97
C SER A 229 1.81 -16.62 -8.86
N PHE A 230 2.29 -15.44 -8.46
CA PHE A 230 3.42 -14.74 -9.07
C PHE A 230 4.78 -15.18 -8.51
N SER A 231 4.84 -16.29 -7.76
CA SER A 231 6.04 -16.85 -7.13
C SER A 231 6.74 -15.91 -6.13
N ILE A 232 6.00 -14.96 -5.53
CA ILE A 232 6.57 -14.02 -4.56
C ILE A 232 6.72 -14.71 -3.20
N PRO A 233 7.93 -14.84 -2.64
CA PRO A 233 8.14 -15.53 -1.37
C PRO A 233 7.64 -14.70 -0.19
N PHE A 234 6.86 -15.35 0.67
CA PHE A 234 6.57 -14.86 2.01
C PHE A 234 7.62 -15.37 3.00
N VAL A 235 8.05 -14.51 3.93
CA VAL A 235 8.93 -14.89 5.05
C VAL A 235 8.13 -14.95 6.35
N ASP A 236 8.40 -15.95 7.18
CA ASP A 236 7.67 -16.16 8.44
C ASP A 236 8.22 -15.32 9.62
N ALA A 237 9.49 -14.91 9.52
CA ALA A 237 10.19 -14.13 10.53
C ALA A 237 10.73 -12.83 9.93
N MET A 238 10.77 -11.78 10.75
CA MET A 238 11.47 -10.53 10.42
C MET A 238 12.98 -10.82 10.41
N PRO A 239 13.71 -10.56 9.31
CA PRO A 239 15.17 -10.68 9.30
C PRO A 239 15.80 -9.63 10.22
N SER A 240 17.01 -9.91 10.69
CA SER A 240 17.81 -8.91 11.42
C SER A 240 18.18 -7.70 10.56
N ALA A 241 18.58 -6.61 11.21
CA ALA A 241 19.03 -5.40 10.52
C ALA A 241 20.22 -5.64 9.56
N GLU A 242 21.11 -6.57 9.92
CA GLU A 242 22.25 -6.97 9.08
C GLU A 242 21.80 -7.80 7.86
N GLU A 243 20.91 -8.77 8.05
CA GLU A 243 20.34 -9.57 6.95
C GLU A 243 19.52 -8.72 5.98
N LEU A 244 18.80 -7.70 6.45
CA LEU A 244 18.12 -6.73 5.60
C LEU A 244 19.13 -5.89 4.81
N ARG A 245 20.16 -5.34 5.47
CA ARG A 245 21.18 -4.50 4.82
C ARG A 245 21.96 -5.24 3.73
N GLY A 246 22.18 -6.56 3.89
CA GLY A 246 22.78 -7.40 2.85
C GLY A 246 21.77 -7.94 1.82
N GLY A 247 20.49 -8.05 2.17
CA GLY A 247 19.48 -8.82 1.44
C GLY A 247 18.40 -8.02 0.71
N ALA A 248 18.29 -6.71 0.92
CA ALA A 248 17.32 -5.83 0.29
C ALA A 248 17.99 -4.52 -0.18
N ASP A 249 17.52 -4.01 -1.31
CA ASP A 249 17.96 -2.73 -1.89
C ASP A 249 16.96 -1.61 -1.57
N LEU A 250 15.70 -1.97 -1.33
CA LEU A 250 14.61 -1.07 -0.93
C LEU A 250 13.68 -1.79 0.07
N VAL A 251 13.18 -1.07 1.06
CA VAL A 251 12.07 -1.51 1.92
C VAL A 251 10.80 -0.79 1.49
N LEU A 252 9.70 -1.53 1.33
CA LEU A 252 8.36 -0.96 1.16
C LEU A 252 7.58 -1.09 2.48
N ASP A 253 7.41 0.05 3.15
CA ASP A 253 6.59 0.20 4.35
C ASP A 253 5.11 0.28 3.98
N ALA A 254 4.41 -0.82 4.21
CA ALA A 254 2.99 -1.00 3.99
C ALA A 254 2.27 -1.36 5.31
N ILE A 255 2.75 -0.86 6.46
CA ILE A 255 2.26 -1.31 7.78
C ILE A 255 1.00 -0.54 8.20
N PHE A 256 1.07 0.79 8.31
CA PHE A 256 -0.04 1.60 8.80
C PHE A 256 -0.32 2.79 7.87
N GLY A 257 -1.55 2.90 7.39
CA GLY A 257 -2.04 4.05 6.62
C GLY A 257 -2.78 5.05 7.51
N PHE A 258 -3.36 6.09 6.89
CA PHE A 258 -3.99 7.22 7.60
C PHE A 258 -5.12 6.86 8.59
N SER A 259 -5.74 5.69 8.46
CA SER A 259 -6.82 5.24 9.36
C SER A 259 -6.31 4.67 10.70
N PHE A 260 -5.00 4.41 10.84
CA PHE A 260 -4.42 3.95 12.10
C PHE A 260 -4.50 5.02 13.20
N SER A 261 -4.71 4.58 14.44
CA SER A 261 -4.71 5.45 15.62
C SER A 261 -4.27 4.67 16.87
N GLY A 262 -3.61 5.38 17.78
CA GLY A 262 -3.08 4.82 19.03
C GLY A 262 -1.64 4.34 18.92
N GLU A 263 -1.20 3.55 19.90
CA GLU A 263 0.20 3.15 20.02
C GLU A 263 0.54 1.95 19.14
N MET A 264 1.73 2.00 18.54
CA MET A 264 2.32 0.84 17.86
C MET A 264 2.62 -0.26 18.89
N ARG A 265 2.32 -1.51 18.53
CA ARG A 265 2.49 -2.69 19.41
C ARG A 265 3.08 -3.85 18.64
N ALA A 266 3.71 -4.76 19.39
CA ALA A 266 4.31 -5.99 18.89
C ALA A 266 3.39 -6.77 17.91
N PRO A 267 3.93 -7.20 16.75
CA PRO A 267 5.34 -7.18 16.37
C PRO A 267 5.80 -5.89 15.67
N PHE A 268 4.93 -4.89 15.48
CA PHE A 268 5.24 -3.78 14.58
C PHE A 268 6.24 -2.76 15.18
N ASP A 269 6.27 -2.64 16.51
CA ASP A 269 7.26 -1.82 17.24
C ASP A 269 8.69 -2.32 17.01
N THR A 270 8.93 -3.63 17.15
CA THR A 270 10.24 -4.25 16.91
C THR A 270 10.58 -4.27 15.42
N VAL A 271 9.62 -4.49 14.54
CA VAL A 271 9.81 -4.37 13.07
C VAL A 271 10.29 -2.96 12.69
N VAL A 272 9.62 -1.90 13.15
CA VAL A 272 10.01 -0.52 12.85
C VAL A 272 11.40 -0.19 13.42
N ALA A 273 11.72 -0.66 14.63
CA ALA A 273 13.08 -0.52 15.16
C ALA A 273 14.14 -1.21 14.27
N THR A 274 13.89 -2.45 13.82
CA THR A 274 14.80 -3.19 12.94
C THR A 274 14.98 -2.51 11.57
N LEU A 275 13.90 -1.96 11.00
CA LEU A 275 13.97 -1.23 9.72
C LEU A 275 14.85 0.03 9.84
N ARG A 276 14.73 0.78 10.93
CA ARG A 276 15.57 1.97 11.19
C ARG A 276 17.04 1.62 11.38
N GLU A 277 17.33 0.48 12.02
CA GLU A 277 18.71 0.00 12.21
C GLU A 277 19.34 -0.54 10.91
N ALA A 278 18.53 -1.12 10.01
CA ALA A 278 19.03 -1.68 8.75
C ALA A 278 19.72 -0.62 7.87
N GLY A 279 19.16 0.60 7.80
CA GLY A 279 19.70 1.70 6.99
C GLY A 279 19.50 1.53 5.47
N VAL A 280 18.64 0.59 5.06
CA VAL A 280 18.17 0.42 3.67
C VAL A 280 17.17 1.56 3.36
N PRO A 281 17.16 2.15 2.15
CA PRO A 281 16.13 3.11 1.77
C PRO A 281 14.72 2.57 2.00
N ILE A 282 13.82 3.44 2.48
CA ILE A 282 12.42 3.09 2.77
C ILE A 282 11.51 3.93 1.88
N ALA A 283 10.58 3.27 1.20
CA ALA A 283 9.41 3.88 0.58
C ALA A 283 8.19 3.58 1.46
N SER A 284 7.49 4.60 1.95
CA SER A 284 6.25 4.44 2.74
C SER A 284 5.02 4.67 1.88
N ILE A 285 4.07 3.75 1.98
CA ILE A 285 2.74 3.88 1.38
C ILE A 285 1.87 4.73 2.30
N ASP A 286 1.36 5.83 1.75
CA ASP A 286 0.40 6.78 2.29
C ASP A 286 0.83 7.60 3.51
N VAL A 287 1.31 6.91 4.56
CA VAL A 287 1.75 7.43 5.85
C VAL A 287 2.98 6.65 6.30
N PRO A 288 4.10 7.30 6.68
CA PRO A 288 5.23 6.59 7.26
C PRO A 288 4.84 5.95 8.59
N SER A 289 5.07 4.65 8.72
CA SER A 289 4.60 3.92 9.90
C SER A 289 5.23 4.42 11.20
N GLY A 290 4.36 4.80 12.14
CA GLY A 290 4.72 5.43 13.42
C GLY A 290 4.56 6.95 13.44
N TRP A 291 4.21 7.59 12.32
CA TRP A 291 3.88 9.01 12.30
C TRP A 291 2.44 9.25 12.76
N ASP A 292 2.22 10.39 13.41
CA ASP A 292 0.90 10.99 13.53
C ASP A 292 0.45 11.54 12.17
N VAL A 293 -0.83 11.39 11.84
CA VAL A 293 -1.38 11.69 10.51
C VAL A 293 -1.41 13.19 10.20
N GLU A 294 -1.30 14.04 11.23
CA GLU A 294 -1.28 15.49 11.08
C GLU A 294 0.04 16.10 11.57
N GLY A 295 0.59 15.65 12.70
CA GLY A 295 1.82 16.16 13.30
C GLY A 295 3.14 15.49 12.83
N GLY A 296 3.08 14.43 12.02
CA GLY A 296 4.27 13.69 11.57
C GLY A 296 4.94 12.88 12.69
N ASN A 297 6.27 12.77 12.69
CA ASN A 297 7.02 11.94 13.65
C ASN A 297 7.12 12.54 15.08
N VAL A 298 5.98 12.92 15.68
CA VAL A 298 5.92 13.58 17.00
C VAL A 298 6.50 12.76 18.16
N ARG A 299 6.58 11.43 18.00
CA ARG A 299 7.15 10.50 19.00
C ARG A 299 8.65 10.23 18.78
N GLY A 300 9.18 10.47 17.58
CA GLY A 300 10.57 10.15 17.20
C GLY A 300 10.89 8.65 17.08
N ASP A 301 9.88 7.78 17.21
CA ASP A 301 9.99 6.32 17.12
C ASP A 301 9.62 5.76 15.73
N GLY A 302 8.93 6.55 14.89
CA GLY A 302 8.53 6.17 13.54
C GLY A 302 9.67 6.09 12.50
N LEU A 303 9.34 5.55 11.33
CA LEU A 303 10.25 5.45 10.18
C LEU A 303 10.56 6.82 9.58
N GLU A 304 11.75 7.00 9.00
CA GLU A 304 12.14 8.21 8.26
C GLU A 304 12.40 7.80 6.80
N PRO A 305 11.38 7.80 5.92
CA PRO A 305 11.52 7.26 4.58
C PRO A 305 12.19 8.22 3.59
N ASP A 306 12.87 7.65 2.59
CA ASP A 306 13.42 8.39 1.45
C ASP A 306 12.35 8.65 0.37
N MET A 307 11.32 7.80 0.30
CA MET A 307 10.14 8.01 -0.53
C MET A 307 8.83 7.99 0.28
N LEU A 308 7.94 8.93 -0.01
CA LEU A 308 6.54 8.90 0.41
C LEU A 308 5.65 8.82 -0.83
N VAL A 309 4.72 7.86 -0.87
CA VAL A 309 3.68 7.78 -1.90
C VAL A 309 2.33 8.10 -1.25
N SER A 310 1.89 9.35 -1.35
CA SER A 310 0.56 9.74 -0.88
C SER A 310 -0.52 9.23 -1.83
N LEU A 311 -1.55 8.56 -1.30
CA LEU A 311 -2.68 8.07 -2.08
C LEU A 311 -3.86 9.05 -1.98
N THR A 312 -4.61 9.20 -3.09
CA THR A 312 -5.79 10.09 -3.23
C THR A 312 -5.44 11.58 -3.17
N ALA A 313 -4.89 12.05 -2.05
CA ALA A 313 -4.21 13.33 -1.87
C ALA A 313 -3.26 13.26 -0.65
N PRO A 314 -2.27 14.16 -0.51
CA PRO A 314 -1.36 14.18 0.64
C PRO A 314 -2.09 14.36 1.97
N LYS A 315 -1.66 13.63 3.00
CA LYS A 315 -2.08 13.85 4.39
C LYS A 315 -1.27 14.99 5.01
N ALA A 316 -1.82 15.67 6.00
CA ALA A 316 -1.21 16.79 6.70
C ALA A 316 0.23 16.51 7.17
N LEU A 317 0.51 15.30 7.67
CA LEU A 317 1.86 14.85 8.02
C LEU A 317 2.94 15.08 6.95
N ALA A 318 2.57 15.09 5.67
CA ALA A 318 3.52 15.13 4.57
C ALA A 318 4.23 16.49 4.45
N VAL A 319 3.76 17.55 5.14
CA VAL A 319 4.54 18.80 5.31
C VAL A 319 5.80 18.60 6.16
N HIS A 320 5.88 17.51 6.93
CA HIS A 320 7.04 17.13 7.73
C HIS A 320 7.98 16.14 7.02
N PHE A 321 7.63 15.68 5.81
CA PHE A 321 8.44 14.76 5.02
C PHE A 321 9.74 15.41 4.54
N LYS A 322 10.87 14.71 4.68
CA LYS A 322 12.22 15.20 4.38
C LYS A 322 12.99 14.36 3.35
N GLY A 323 12.39 13.27 2.88
CA GLY A 323 13.03 12.34 1.94
C GLY A 323 13.28 12.94 0.56
N THR A 324 13.82 12.14 -0.34
CA THR A 324 14.13 12.55 -1.71
C THR A 324 12.89 12.66 -2.57
N TYR A 325 11.95 11.70 -2.47
CA TYR A 325 10.84 11.55 -3.41
C TYR A 325 9.46 11.62 -2.74
N HIS A 326 8.64 12.59 -3.10
CA HIS A 326 7.22 12.60 -2.69
C HIS A 326 6.36 12.44 -3.94
N TYR A 327 5.74 11.27 -4.10
CA TYR A 327 4.80 11.01 -5.19
C TYR A 327 3.36 11.13 -4.69
N LEU A 328 2.48 11.63 -5.55
CA LEU A 328 1.05 11.48 -5.45
C LEU A 328 0.61 10.34 -6.38
N GLY A 329 -0.20 9.42 -5.88
CA GLY A 329 -0.81 8.32 -6.62
C GLY A 329 -2.30 8.15 -6.29
N GLY A 330 -2.93 7.14 -6.89
CA GLY A 330 -4.37 6.95 -6.79
C GLY A 330 -5.15 7.86 -7.74
N ARG A 331 -4.85 7.75 -9.05
CA ARG A 331 -5.47 8.52 -10.14
C ARG A 331 -6.91 8.07 -10.44
N PHE A 332 -7.79 8.14 -9.44
CA PHE A 332 -9.20 7.75 -9.52
C PHE A 332 -10.17 8.78 -8.94
N VAL A 333 -9.68 9.90 -8.40
CA VAL A 333 -10.51 10.93 -7.76
C VAL A 333 -11.42 11.62 -8.79
N PRO A 334 -12.76 11.56 -8.64
CA PRO A 334 -13.67 12.25 -9.55
C PRO A 334 -13.50 13.78 -9.46
N PRO A 335 -13.58 14.53 -10.58
CA PRO A 335 -13.40 15.99 -10.57
C PRO A 335 -14.34 16.72 -9.59
N ALA A 336 -15.61 16.32 -9.51
CA ALA A 336 -16.57 16.89 -8.56
C ALA A 336 -16.19 16.65 -7.09
N LEU A 337 -15.52 15.53 -6.78
CA LEU A 337 -15.02 15.23 -5.44
C LEU A 337 -13.78 16.08 -5.13
N ALA A 338 -12.87 16.20 -6.10
CA ALA A 338 -11.69 17.06 -5.99
C ALA A 338 -12.06 18.54 -5.81
N GLU A 339 -13.11 19.02 -6.48
CA GLU A 339 -13.68 20.36 -6.32
C GLU A 339 -14.34 20.53 -4.94
N LYS A 340 -15.23 19.61 -4.55
CA LYS A 340 -15.91 19.60 -3.24
C LYS A 340 -14.94 19.72 -2.07
N TYR A 341 -13.86 18.94 -2.11
CA TYR A 341 -12.81 18.94 -1.08
C TYR A 341 -11.66 19.91 -1.39
N ARG A 342 -11.73 20.71 -2.47
CA ARG A 342 -10.71 21.69 -2.88
C ARG A 342 -9.29 21.10 -2.83
N LEU A 343 -9.13 19.91 -3.40
CA LEU A 343 -7.91 19.10 -3.28
C LEU A 343 -6.72 19.68 -4.07
N ASN A 344 -7.00 20.52 -5.08
CA ASN A 344 -6.00 21.13 -5.95
C ASN A 344 -5.00 20.09 -6.53
N LEU A 345 -5.53 18.95 -6.97
CA LEU A 345 -4.69 17.86 -7.48
C LEU A 345 -3.93 18.33 -8.74
N PRO A 346 -2.61 18.08 -8.84
CA PRO A 346 -1.86 18.35 -10.06
C PRO A 346 -2.32 17.44 -11.21
N GLU A 347 -2.05 17.87 -12.44
CA GLU A 347 -2.25 17.02 -13.61
C GLU A 347 -1.25 15.85 -13.60
N TYR A 348 -1.76 14.65 -13.86
CA TYR A 348 -0.94 13.45 -14.00
C TYR A 348 -0.45 13.32 -15.46
N PRO A 349 0.87 13.22 -15.72
CA PRO A 349 1.41 13.17 -17.08
C PRO A 349 0.84 12.00 -17.89
N GLY A 350 0.27 12.29 -19.07
CA GLY A 350 -0.20 11.26 -20.01
C GLY A 350 -1.09 10.20 -19.36
N ALA A 351 -0.64 8.95 -19.38
CA ALA A 351 -1.31 7.78 -18.79
C ALA A 351 -0.75 7.36 -17.40
N ASP A 352 0.19 8.13 -16.84
CA ASP A 352 0.87 7.76 -15.60
C ASP A 352 -0.09 7.69 -14.41
N GLN A 353 0.16 6.72 -13.52
CA GLN A 353 -0.64 6.52 -12.31
C GLN A 353 -0.12 7.32 -11.12
N VAL A 354 1.00 8.04 -11.31
CA VAL A 354 1.68 8.84 -10.30
C VAL A 354 2.18 10.16 -10.88
N VAL A 355 2.40 11.13 -10.01
CA VAL A 355 3.06 12.41 -10.32
C VAL A 355 3.98 12.79 -9.18
N LEU A 356 5.21 13.22 -9.50
CA LEU A 356 6.18 13.68 -8.52
C LEU A 356 5.75 15.07 -8.03
N LEU A 357 5.58 15.22 -6.71
CA LEU A 357 5.28 16.51 -6.08
C LEU A 357 6.57 17.32 -5.87
N PRO A 358 6.52 18.65 -6.00
CA PRO A 358 7.64 19.50 -5.60
C PRO A 358 7.86 19.38 -4.09
N LYS A 359 9.12 19.50 -3.65
CA LYS A 359 9.43 19.54 -2.22
C LYS A 359 8.75 20.77 -1.59
N VAL A 360 8.13 20.59 -0.43
CA VAL A 360 7.63 21.70 0.38
C VAL A 360 8.85 22.48 0.88
N GLU A 361 9.09 23.64 0.29
CA GLU A 361 10.11 24.55 0.82
C GLU A 361 9.69 24.97 2.23
N ALA A 362 10.59 24.77 3.20
CA ALA A 362 10.37 25.28 4.54
C ALA A 362 10.21 26.81 4.44
N PRO A 363 9.20 27.42 5.09
CA PRO A 363 9.00 28.86 5.01
C PRO A 363 10.28 29.56 5.47
N THR A 364 10.91 30.29 4.55
CA THR A 364 12.12 31.05 4.84
C THR A 364 11.83 32.01 5.98
N SER A 365 12.39 31.73 7.16
CA SER A 365 12.36 32.65 8.29
C SER A 365 13.08 33.92 7.85
N GLY A 366 12.33 34.97 7.55
CA GLY A 366 12.89 36.28 7.24
C GLY A 366 13.75 36.76 8.40
N LEU A 367 15.04 36.89 8.13
CA LEU A 367 16.04 37.52 9.00
C LEU A 367 16.05 39.03 8.75
#